data_AF-W7FEE6-F1
#
_entry.id   AF-W7FEE6-F1
#
_cell.length_a   1.000
_cell.length_b   1.000
_cell.length_c   1.000
_cell.angle_alpha   90.00
_cell.angle_beta   90.00
_cell.angle_gamma   90.00
#
_symmetry.space_group_name_H-M   'P 1'
#
loop_
_entity.id
_entity.type
_entity.pdbx_description
1 polymer ?
#
loop_
_entity_poly.entity_id
_entity_poly.type
_entity_poly.pdbx_seq_one_letter_code
_entity_poly.pdbx_strand_id
1 'polypeptide(L)'
;MYNGIGLKTPRGSGTNGYIQTNMAHIRNARNTIREYEQFRNEVSMNNIVHKKYTCDFSIIEHAEKRRIELEVLLYEEKMRQEGSKNIEELIKNYRQKLYDEYYEKKKIQEKYNVHNNREADPNENTHMLNDRKRKQVENFERALKIKKKKENVNVNNITSSNIKSEKYEKREKKEIISQKDQNKKKKIMREKDEKKKKKKIKEEKDEKKRKRRRRKKKKKKKKKKKKKKKKKKKRKKEGN
;
A
#
# COMPACT_ATOMS: atom_id res chain seq x y z
N MET A 1 41.45 25.85 61.78
CA MET A 1 40.55 24.97 60.99
C MET A 1 41.09 24.81 59.59
N TYR A 2 41.32 23.57 59.17
CA TYR A 2 41.75 23.24 57.81
C TYR A 2 40.63 22.44 57.14
N ASN A 3 40.20 22.85 55.94
CA ASN A 3 39.07 22.24 55.20
C ASN A 3 37.76 22.11 56.00
N GLY A 4 37.50 23.02 56.94
CA GLY A 4 36.30 22.98 57.78
C GLY A 4 36.33 21.91 58.88
N ILE A 5 37.45 21.23 59.08
CA ILE A 5 37.61 20.13 60.03
C ILE A 5 38.52 20.57 61.19
N GLY A 6 38.15 20.16 62.41
CA GLY A 6 38.92 20.39 63.64
C GLY A 6 38.60 21.69 64.39
N LEU A 7 39.44 22.02 65.38
CA LEU A 7 39.26 23.20 66.22
C LEU A 7 39.73 24.49 65.53
N LYS A 8 39.11 25.63 65.88
CA LYS A 8 39.54 26.96 65.42
C LYS A 8 40.86 27.36 66.08
N THR A 9 40.95 27.15 67.40
CA THR A 9 42.16 27.33 68.22
C THR A 9 42.25 26.21 69.25
N PRO A 10 43.43 25.63 69.53
CA PRO A 10 43.58 24.60 70.58
C PRO A 10 43.53 25.18 72.00
N ARG A 11 43.81 26.47 72.18
CA ARG A 11 43.72 27.18 73.46
C ARG A 11 42.29 27.13 74.01
N GLY A 12 42.14 26.72 75.27
CA GLY A 12 40.84 26.57 75.93
C GLY A 12 40.14 25.23 75.70
N SER A 13 40.66 24.38 74.81
CA SER A 13 40.11 23.03 74.57
C SER A 13 40.66 21.94 75.50
N GLY A 14 41.73 22.24 76.24
CA GLY A 14 42.42 21.25 77.09
C GLY A 14 43.17 20.16 76.31
N THR A 15 43.33 20.30 74.99
CA THR A 15 44.03 19.34 74.12
C THR A 15 45.09 20.02 73.26
N ASN A 16 45.98 19.23 72.66
CA ASN A 16 47.04 19.72 71.76
C ASN A 16 46.52 20.13 70.37
N GLY A 17 45.22 19.94 70.08
CA GLY A 17 44.63 20.27 68.78
C GLY A 17 45.03 19.34 67.62
N TYR A 18 45.58 18.16 67.91
CA TYR A 18 45.93 17.16 66.89
C TYR A 18 44.66 16.53 66.30
N ILE A 19 44.57 16.47 64.97
CA ILE A 19 43.39 15.98 64.24
C ILE A 19 43.83 14.80 63.36
N GLN A 20 43.22 13.64 63.55
CA GLN A 20 43.48 12.45 62.76
C GLN A 20 42.31 12.16 61.81
N THR A 21 42.61 11.59 60.64
CA THR A 21 41.59 11.10 59.72
C THR A 21 40.96 9.82 60.23
N ASN A 22 39.63 9.70 60.20
CA ASN A 22 38.95 8.45 60.53
C ASN A 22 39.16 7.42 59.41
N MET A 23 39.96 6.37 59.67
CA MET A 23 40.24 5.30 58.71
C MET A 23 39.06 4.35 58.50
N ALA A 24 38.14 4.25 59.47
CA ALA A 24 36.93 3.43 59.38
C ALA A 24 35.76 4.17 58.71
N HIS A 25 35.95 5.43 58.32
CA HIS A 25 34.91 6.19 57.64
C HIS A 25 34.74 5.69 56.20
N ILE A 26 33.74 4.83 55.99
CA ILE A 26 33.28 4.46 54.66
C ILE A 26 32.56 5.68 54.09
N ARG A 27 33.20 6.35 53.13
CA ARG A 27 32.60 7.47 52.41
C ARG A 27 31.36 6.92 51.69
N ASN A 28 30.16 7.32 52.13
CA ASN A 28 28.93 7.02 51.41
C ASN A 28 29.16 7.42 49.94
N ALA A 29 29.05 6.46 49.03
CA ALA A 29 29.31 6.67 47.61
C ALA A 29 28.36 7.75 47.11
N ARG A 30 28.81 9.00 47.12
CA ARG A 30 28.19 10.12 46.42
C ARG A 30 28.34 9.78 44.95
N ASN A 31 27.43 8.98 44.41
CA ASN A 31 27.11 8.83 42.98
C ASN A 31 26.09 7.73 42.66
N THR A 32 25.60 6.93 43.60
CA THR A 32 24.61 5.89 43.25
C THR A 32 23.29 6.46 42.76
N ILE A 33 22.83 7.61 43.27
CA ILE A 33 21.59 8.24 42.81
C ILE A 33 21.77 8.82 41.40
N ARG A 34 22.91 9.45 41.10
CA ARG A 34 23.17 10.05 39.78
C ARG A 34 23.42 8.99 38.71
N GLU A 35 24.12 7.92 39.05
CA GLU A 35 24.34 6.75 38.19
C GLU A 35 23.05 5.95 38.00
N TYR A 36 22.21 5.80 39.04
CA TYR A 36 20.90 5.17 38.95
C TYR A 36 19.90 6.01 38.16
N GLU A 37 19.89 7.34 38.33
CA GLU A 37 19.09 8.25 37.52
C GLU A 37 19.60 8.31 36.09
N GLN A 38 20.92 8.30 35.84
CA GLN A 38 21.47 8.14 34.49
C GLN A 38 21.06 6.81 33.87
N PHE A 39 21.17 5.70 34.60
CA PHE A 39 20.73 4.38 34.14
C PHE A 39 19.21 4.36 33.85
N ARG A 40 18.39 4.93 34.75
CA ARG A 40 16.94 5.03 34.58
C ARG A 40 16.57 5.94 33.41
N ASN A 41 17.29 7.04 33.22
CA ASN A 41 17.11 7.97 32.11
C ASN A 41 17.60 7.36 30.80
N GLU A 42 18.68 6.58 30.79
CA GLU A 42 19.10 5.81 29.62
C GLU A 42 18.06 4.77 29.25
N VAL A 43 17.53 4.00 30.21
CA VAL A 43 16.43 3.05 29.98
C VAL A 43 15.17 3.76 29.48
N SER A 44 14.82 4.91 30.06
CA SER A 44 13.65 5.72 29.65
C SER A 44 13.81 6.36 28.27
N MET A 45 14.98 6.94 27.96
CA MET A 45 15.30 7.55 26.67
C MET A 45 15.44 6.51 25.56
N ASN A 46 15.97 5.31 25.87
CA ASN A 46 15.97 4.16 24.97
C ASN A 46 14.56 3.57 24.73
N ASN A 47 13.56 3.95 25.53
CA ASN A 47 12.15 3.60 25.34
C ASN A 47 11.35 4.64 24.54
N ILE A 48 11.85 5.89 24.39
CA ILE A 48 11.14 6.93 23.60
C ILE A 48 11.16 6.59 22.11
N VAL A 49 12.21 5.92 21.64
CA VAL A 49 12.23 5.20 20.36
C VAL A 49 13.01 3.93 20.60
N HIS A 50 12.33 2.79 20.72
CA HIS A 50 13.00 1.49 20.75
C HIS A 50 13.77 1.28 19.43
N LYS A 51 15.05 1.71 19.38
CA LYS A 51 15.94 1.56 18.20
C LYS A 51 16.08 0.09 17.77
N LYS A 52 15.81 -0.86 18.67
CA LYS A 52 15.72 -2.30 18.39
C LYS A 52 14.57 -2.71 17.45
N TYR A 53 13.61 -1.84 17.15
CA TYR A 53 12.47 -2.15 16.29
C TYR A 53 12.23 -1.14 15.16
N THR A 54 13.22 -0.29 14.84
CA THR A 54 13.12 0.56 13.64
C THR A 54 13.36 -0.31 12.41
N CYS A 55 12.25 -0.83 11.89
CA CYS A 55 12.16 -1.56 10.65
C CYS A 55 11.68 -0.59 9.57
N ASP A 56 12.49 -0.36 8.54
CA ASP A 56 12.03 0.29 7.33
C ASP A 56 11.55 -0.79 6.35
N PHE A 57 10.26 -0.76 6.04
CA PHE A 57 9.64 -1.72 5.14
C PHE A 57 10.11 -1.57 3.69
N SER A 58 10.55 -0.37 3.27
CA SER A 58 11.10 -0.15 1.92
C SER A 58 12.38 -0.95 1.72
N ILE A 59 13.24 -0.97 2.74
CA ILE A 59 14.51 -1.71 2.71
C ILE A 59 14.27 -3.22 2.70
N ILE A 60 13.28 -3.69 3.46
CA ILE A 60 12.90 -5.11 3.47
C ILE A 60 12.37 -5.53 2.10
N GLU A 61 11.41 -4.77 1.55
CA GLU A 61 10.84 -5.09 0.24
C GLU A 61 11.91 -5.09 -0.86
N HIS A 62 12.87 -4.16 -0.81
CA HIS A 62 13.98 -4.13 -1.74
C HIS A 62 14.89 -5.35 -1.59
N ALA A 63 15.18 -5.78 -0.37
CA ALA A 63 15.98 -6.99 -0.14
C ALA A 63 15.30 -8.26 -0.66
N GLU A 64 13.98 -8.38 -0.46
CA GLU A 64 13.17 -9.48 -0.97
C GLU A 64 13.15 -9.50 -2.50
N LYS A 65 12.95 -8.35 -3.15
CA LYS A 65 13.02 -8.24 -4.62
C LYS A 65 14.41 -8.55 -5.15
N ARG A 66 15.47 -8.08 -4.49
CA ARG A 66 16.85 -8.38 -4.88
C ARG A 66 17.12 -9.88 -4.87
N ARG A 67 16.58 -10.61 -3.88
CA ARG A 67 16.68 -12.08 -3.81
C ARG A 67 16.07 -12.75 -5.04
N ILE A 68 14.89 -12.29 -5.48
CA ILE A 68 14.25 -12.77 -6.71
C ILE A 68 15.14 -12.52 -7.92
N GLU A 69 15.67 -11.30 -8.07
CA GLU A 69 16.52 -10.97 -9.21
C GLU A 69 17.86 -11.74 -9.21
N LEU A 70 18.41 -12.07 -8.03
CA LEU A 70 19.57 -12.95 -7.92
C LEU A 70 19.26 -14.36 -8.40
N GLU A 71 18.10 -14.93 -8.05
CA GLU A 71 17.67 -16.24 -8.55
C GLU A 71 17.46 -16.21 -10.07
N VAL A 72 16.91 -15.12 -10.61
CA VAL A 72 16.77 -14.91 -12.05
C VAL A 72 18.15 -14.83 -12.74
N LEU A 73 19.11 -14.13 -12.14
CA LEU A 73 20.46 -14.02 -12.68
C LEU A 73 21.18 -15.38 -12.71
N LEU A 74 21.09 -16.16 -11.63
CA LEU A 74 21.64 -17.52 -11.58
C LEU A 74 21.00 -18.43 -12.63
N TYR A 75 19.69 -18.29 -12.85
CA TYR A 75 18.98 -19.03 -13.88
C TYR A 75 19.43 -18.63 -15.30
N GLU A 76 19.68 -17.35 -15.54
CA GLU A 76 20.25 -16.87 -16.80
C GLU A 76 21.63 -17.51 -17.07
N GLU A 77 22.53 -17.47 -16.10
CA GLU A 77 23.87 -18.07 -16.26
C GLU A 77 23.78 -19.56 -16.58
N LYS A 78 22.90 -20.28 -15.88
CA LYS A 78 22.66 -21.70 -16.14
C LYS A 78 22.15 -21.96 -17.56
N MET A 79 21.14 -21.21 -18.02
CA MET A 79 20.58 -21.36 -19.37
C MET A 79 21.60 -21.01 -20.46
N ARG A 80 22.50 -20.07 -20.17
CA ARG A 80 23.61 -19.69 -21.06
C ARG A 80 24.65 -20.81 -21.16
N GLN A 81 25.02 -21.43 -20.04
CA GLN A 81 25.94 -22.57 -20.01
C GLN A 81 25.37 -23.79 -20.75
N GLU A 82 24.06 -24.01 -20.65
CA GLU A 82 23.34 -25.08 -21.36
C GLU A 82 23.16 -24.81 -22.88
N GLY A 83 23.54 -23.62 -23.37
CA GLY A 83 23.47 -23.28 -24.79
C GLY A 83 22.04 -23.08 -25.32
N SER A 84 21.10 -22.72 -24.45
CA SER A 84 19.71 -22.46 -24.85
C SER A 84 19.60 -21.28 -25.82
N LYS A 85 18.76 -21.40 -26.86
CA LYS A 85 18.55 -20.32 -27.85
C LYS A 85 17.50 -19.28 -27.43
N ASN A 86 16.54 -19.66 -26.58
CA ASN A 86 15.40 -18.82 -26.17
C ASN A 86 15.55 -18.31 -24.73
N ILE A 87 16.75 -17.82 -24.37
CA ILE A 87 17.09 -17.46 -22.98
C ILE A 87 16.17 -16.36 -22.44
N GLU A 88 15.87 -15.33 -23.23
CA GLU A 88 15.05 -14.19 -22.80
C GLU A 88 13.61 -14.58 -22.41
N GLU A 89 12.97 -15.45 -23.20
CA GLU A 89 11.61 -15.92 -22.91
C GLU A 89 11.59 -16.79 -21.66
N LEU A 90 12.58 -17.66 -21.50
CA LEU A 90 12.73 -18.52 -20.34
C LEU A 90 12.95 -17.68 -19.07
N ILE A 91 13.82 -16.67 -19.12
CA ILE A 91 14.05 -15.74 -18.02
C ILE A 91 12.78 -14.98 -17.66
N LYS A 92 12.04 -14.48 -18.66
CA LYS A 92 10.81 -13.72 -18.42
C LYS A 92 9.75 -14.58 -17.72
N ASN A 93 9.56 -15.81 -18.19
CA ASN A 93 8.63 -16.77 -17.58
C ASN A 93 9.07 -17.14 -16.16
N TYR A 94 10.38 -17.36 -15.96
CA TYR A 94 10.93 -17.69 -14.65
C TYR A 94 10.79 -16.54 -13.65
N ARG A 95 11.10 -15.30 -14.06
CA ARG A 95 10.89 -14.09 -13.26
C ARG A 95 9.43 -13.96 -12.85
N GLN A 96 8.49 -14.11 -13.80
CA GLN A 96 7.05 -14.04 -13.50
C GLN A 96 6.64 -15.09 -12.47
N LYS A 97 7.09 -16.34 -12.65
CA LYS A 97 6.83 -17.43 -11.70
C LYS A 97 7.33 -17.10 -10.28
N LEU A 98 8.54 -16.57 -10.14
CA LEU A 98 9.09 -16.21 -8.83
C LEU A 98 8.31 -15.06 -8.16
N TYR A 99 7.87 -14.06 -8.92
CA TYR A 99 7.02 -12.99 -8.39
C TYR A 99 5.64 -13.51 -7.96
N ASP A 100 5.02 -14.40 -8.74
CA ASP A 100 3.73 -15.01 -8.38
C ASP A 100 3.85 -15.81 -7.09
N GLU A 101 4.88 -16.64 -6.95
CA GLU A 101 5.17 -17.38 -5.71
C GLU A 101 5.43 -16.45 -4.51
N TYR A 102 6.15 -15.35 -4.72
CA TYR A 102 6.43 -14.36 -3.69
C TYR A 102 5.15 -13.68 -3.18
N TYR A 103 4.25 -13.24 -4.07
CA TYR A 103 3.00 -12.63 -3.67
C TYR A 103 2.03 -13.62 -3.00
N GLU A 104 1.98 -14.87 -3.47
CA GLU A 104 1.18 -15.91 -2.81
C GLU A 104 1.70 -16.21 -1.39
N LYS A 105 3.03 -16.35 -1.21
CA LYS A 105 3.65 -16.51 0.12
C LYS A 105 3.31 -15.36 1.04
N LYS A 106 3.38 -14.11 0.55
CA LYS A 106 3.06 -12.91 1.34
C LYS A 106 1.59 -12.88 1.78
N LYS A 107 0.65 -13.21 0.89
CA LYS A 107 -0.78 -13.31 1.22
C LYS A 107 -1.05 -14.36 2.31
N ILE A 108 -0.41 -15.52 2.21
CA ILE A 108 -0.56 -16.61 3.19
C ILE A 108 -0.03 -16.17 4.57
N GLN A 109 1.15 -15.56 4.61
CA GLN A 109 1.75 -15.05 5.85
C GLN A 109 0.86 -14.00 6.53
N GLU A 110 0.31 -13.05 5.76
CA GLU A 110 -0.60 -12.02 6.29
C GLU A 110 -1.92 -12.62 6.81
N LYS A 111 -2.47 -13.63 6.13
CA LYS A 111 -3.77 -14.22 6.48
C LYS A 111 -3.71 -15.09 7.73
N TYR A 112 -2.70 -15.95 7.85
CA TYR A 112 -2.61 -16.93 8.93
C TYR A 112 -1.67 -16.50 10.06
N ASN A 113 -1.02 -15.35 9.93
CA ASN A 113 -0.03 -14.86 10.89
C ASN A 113 1.03 -15.94 11.22
N VAL A 114 1.35 -16.76 10.22
CA VAL A 114 2.27 -17.89 10.36
C VAL A 114 3.68 -17.31 10.32
N HIS A 115 4.29 -17.27 11.49
CA HIS A 115 5.68 -16.88 11.65
C HIS A 115 6.48 -18.17 11.77
N ASN A 116 7.16 -18.54 10.68
CA ASN A 116 8.07 -19.68 10.74
C ASN A 116 9.19 -19.31 11.71
N ASN A 117 9.45 -20.17 12.69
CA ASN A 117 10.68 -20.18 13.47
C ASN A 117 11.83 -20.69 12.58
N ARG A 118 12.04 -20.02 11.44
CA ARG A 118 13.16 -20.30 10.57
C ARG A 118 14.41 -19.79 11.26
N GLU A 119 15.49 -20.56 11.15
CA GLU A 119 16.82 -20.11 11.56
C GLU A 119 17.19 -18.80 10.86
N ALA A 120 17.96 -17.97 11.56
CA ALA A 120 18.41 -16.71 11.01
C ALA A 120 19.33 -16.96 9.81
N ASP A 121 18.93 -16.48 8.63
CA ASP A 121 19.80 -16.50 7.46
C ASP A 121 20.92 -15.45 7.69
N PRO A 122 22.21 -15.83 7.65
CA PRO A 122 23.32 -14.91 7.85
C PRO A 122 23.31 -13.70 6.92
N ASN A 123 22.64 -13.80 5.77
CA ASN A 123 22.54 -12.73 4.78
C ASN A 123 21.38 -11.74 5.04
N GLU A 124 20.71 -11.82 6.18
CA GLU A 124 19.58 -10.93 6.50
C GLU A 124 20.03 -9.53 6.93
N ASN A 125 19.38 -8.51 6.37
CA ASN A 125 19.59 -7.13 6.78
C ASN A 125 19.07 -6.87 8.20
N THR A 126 19.67 -5.91 8.90
CA THR A 126 19.25 -5.48 10.26
C THR A 126 17.76 -5.16 10.35
N HIS A 127 17.18 -4.56 9.31
CA HIS A 127 15.74 -4.25 9.27
C HIS A 127 14.87 -5.52 9.22
N MET A 128 15.29 -6.55 8.49
CA MET A 128 14.58 -7.84 8.43
C MET A 128 14.64 -8.55 9.78
N LEU A 129 15.81 -8.52 10.45
CA LEU A 129 15.97 -9.06 11.80
C LEU A 129 15.07 -8.34 12.81
N ASN A 130 14.98 -7.02 12.70
CA ASN A 130 14.11 -6.20 13.56
C ASN A 130 12.63 -6.50 13.31
N ASP A 131 12.19 -6.65 12.05
CA ASP A 131 10.82 -7.05 11.72
C ASP A 131 10.48 -8.44 12.29
N ARG A 132 11.39 -9.41 12.15
CA ARG A 132 11.22 -10.75 12.75
C ARG A 132 11.07 -10.67 14.26
N LYS A 133 11.97 -9.97 14.95
CA LYS A 133 11.90 -9.81 16.41
C LYS A 133 10.60 -9.12 16.84
N ARG A 134 10.19 -8.07 16.12
CA ARG A 134 8.91 -7.39 16.36
C ARG A 134 7.74 -8.37 16.31
N LYS A 135 7.69 -9.19 15.26
CA LYS A 135 6.65 -10.21 15.07
C LYS A 135 6.70 -11.32 16.12
N GLN A 136 7.88 -11.78 16.51
CA GLN A 136 8.05 -12.77 17.58
C GLN A 136 7.55 -12.25 18.92
N VAL A 137 7.92 -11.02 19.29
CA VAL A 137 7.42 -10.38 20.51
C VAL A 137 5.90 -10.19 20.43
N GLU A 138 5.36 -9.75 19.29
CA GLU A 138 3.91 -9.62 19.13
C GLU A 138 3.17 -10.96 19.28
N ASN A 139 3.70 -12.04 18.72
CA ASN A 139 3.13 -13.37 18.89
C ASN A 139 3.19 -13.84 20.35
N PHE A 140 4.31 -13.58 21.02
CA PHE A 140 4.51 -13.94 22.43
C PHE A 140 3.59 -13.13 23.36
N GLU A 141 3.45 -11.83 23.12
CA GLU A 141 2.49 -10.96 23.82
C GLU A 141 1.06 -11.47 23.67
N ARG A 142 0.67 -11.88 22.44
CA ARG A 142 -0.65 -12.46 22.18
C ARG A 142 -0.84 -13.79 22.92
N ALA A 143 0.16 -14.67 22.89
CA ALA A 143 0.12 -15.96 23.59
C ALA A 143 -0.02 -15.79 25.10
N LEU A 144 0.74 -14.85 25.69
CA LEU A 144 0.67 -14.51 27.12
C LEU A 144 -0.52 -13.63 27.49
N LYS A 145 -1.38 -13.26 26.53
CA LYS A 145 -2.55 -12.36 26.73
C LYS A 145 -2.16 -11.03 27.39
N ILE A 146 -0.94 -10.56 27.17
CA ILE A 146 -0.47 -9.27 27.69
C ILE A 146 -1.16 -8.18 26.88
N LYS A 147 -2.10 -7.47 27.52
CA LYS A 147 -2.73 -6.30 26.90
C LYS A 147 -1.69 -5.19 26.83
N LYS A 148 -1.29 -4.82 25.61
CA LYS A 148 -0.52 -3.58 25.36
C LYS A 148 -1.31 -2.41 25.95
N LYS A 149 -0.85 -1.85 27.08
CA LYS A 149 -1.28 -0.51 27.49
C LYS A 149 -0.78 0.41 26.39
N LYS A 150 -1.70 1.06 25.67
CA LYS A 150 -1.37 2.12 24.71
C LYS A 150 -0.90 3.31 25.52
N GLU A 151 0.34 3.26 26.02
CA GLU A 151 0.99 4.47 26.49
C GLU A 151 1.09 5.39 25.27
N ASN A 152 0.43 6.54 25.35
CA ASN A 152 0.53 7.61 24.37
C ASN A 152 1.94 8.19 24.44
N VAL A 153 2.95 7.44 24.01
CA VAL A 153 4.27 7.98 23.76
C VAL A 153 4.10 8.92 22.58
N ASN A 154 4.25 10.21 22.87
CA ASN A 154 4.08 11.31 21.96
C ASN A 154 5.21 11.35 20.91
N VAL A 155 5.35 10.29 20.11
CA VAL A 155 6.19 10.24 18.89
C VAL A 155 5.38 10.77 17.68
N ASN A 156 4.28 11.47 17.96
CA ASN A 156 3.30 11.87 16.96
C ASN A 156 3.66 13.17 16.22
N ASN A 157 4.82 13.78 16.41
CA ASN A 157 5.09 15.05 15.73
C ASN A 157 5.87 14.94 14.41
N ILE A 158 6.48 13.78 14.09
CA ILE A 158 7.27 13.63 12.84
C ILE A 158 6.70 12.52 11.93
N THR A 159 6.20 11.42 12.49
CA THR A 159 5.64 10.31 11.70
C THR A 159 4.13 10.40 11.50
N SER A 160 3.39 11.04 12.43
CA SER A 160 1.94 11.16 12.29
C SER A 160 1.53 12.19 11.23
N SER A 161 2.36 13.19 10.94
CA SER A 161 2.19 14.14 9.83
C SER A 161 2.36 13.43 8.48
N ASN A 162 3.40 12.62 8.31
CA ASN A 162 3.63 11.85 7.07
C ASN A 162 2.60 10.72 6.87
N ILE A 163 2.17 10.04 7.93
CA ILE A 163 1.17 8.97 7.81
C ILE A 163 -0.24 9.56 7.56
N LYS A 164 -0.56 10.73 8.14
CA LYS A 164 -1.78 11.46 7.77
C LYS A 164 -1.69 11.95 6.35
N SER A 165 -0.62 12.64 5.95
CA SER A 165 -0.47 13.17 4.58
C SER A 165 -0.54 12.06 3.54
N GLU A 166 0.13 10.93 3.74
CA GLU A 166 0.04 9.78 2.83
C GLU A 166 -1.36 9.17 2.78
N LYS A 167 -2.09 9.12 3.90
CA LYS A 167 -3.49 8.64 3.92
C LYS A 167 -4.43 9.62 3.24
N TYR A 168 -4.23 10.92 3.39
CA TYR A 168 -5.00 11.96 2.69
C TYR A 168 -4.70 11.90 1.19
N GLU A 169 -3.45 11.81 0.77
CA GLU A 169 -3.06 11.68 -0.63
C GLU A 169 -3.58 10.38 -1.26
N LYS A 170 -3.52 9.24 -0.55
CA LYS A 170 -4.07 7.96 -1.04
C LYS A 170 -5.59 8.02 -1.15
N ARG A 171 -6.29 8.76 -0.28
CA ARG A 171 -7.74 9.00 -0.39
C ARG A 171 -8.07 9.91 -1.56
N GLU A 172 -7.38 11.03 -1.73
CA GLU A 172 -7.56 11.92 -2.87
C GLU A 172 -7.28 11.21 -4.20
N LYS A 173 -6.18 10.45 -4.30
CA LYS A 173 -5.87 9.64 -5.50
C LYS A 173 -6.98 8.63 -5.79
N LYS A 174 -7.53 7.95 -4.78
CA LYS A 174 -8.67 7.02 -4.95
C LYS A 174 -9.96 7.72 -5.35
N GLU A 175 -10.25 8.89 -4.79
CA GLU A 175 -11.42 9.70 -5.16
C GLU A 175 -11.31 10.23 -6.58
N ILE A 176 -10.14 10.72 -6.99
CA ILE A 176 -9.87 11.16 -8.38
C ILE A 176 -10.03 10.00 -9.36
N ILE A 177 -9.54 8.80 -9.03
CA ILE A 177 -9.70 7.60 -9.87
C ILE A 177 -11.19 7.20 -9.95
N SER A 178 -11.90 7.20 -8.82
CA SER A 178 -13.34 6.91 -8.78
C SER A 178 -14.16 7.91 -9.59
N GLN A 179 -13.86 9.21 -9.49
CA GLN A 179 -14.50 10.25 -10.29
C GLN A 179 -14.17 10.12 -11.78
N LYS A 180 -12.94 9.78 -12.15
CA LYS A 180 -12.55 9.49 -13.54
C LYS A 180 -13.30 8.28 -14.09
N ASP A 181 -13.46 7.21 -13.32
CA ASP A 181 -14.21 6.02 -13.72
C ASP A 181 -15.70 6.29 -13.85
N GLN A 182 -16.30 7.06 -12.93
CA GLN A 182 -17.69 7.50 -13.03
C GLN A 182 -17.92 8.39 -14.26
N ASN A 183 -17.01 9.32 -14.55
CA ASN A 183 -17.09 10.17 -15.73
C ASN A 183 -16.92 9.37 -17.03
N LYS A 184 -16.02 8.38 -17.04
CA LYS A 184 -15.83 7.45 -18.18
C LYS A 184 -17.10 6.61 -18.40
N LYS A 185 -17.71 6.08 -17.34
CA LYS A 185 -19.02 5.38 -17.40
C LYS A 185 -20.14 6.28 -17.92
N LYS A 186 -20.25 7.53 -17.43
CA LYS A 186 -21.23 8.51 -17.92
C LYS A 186 -21.03 8.84 -19.40
N LYS A 187 -19.78 8.99 -19.87
CA LYS A 187 -19.46 9.23 -21.28
C LYS A 187 -19.86 8.05 -22.18
N ILE A 188 -19.53 6.82 -21.78
CA ILE A 188 -19.94 5.59 -22.49
C ILE A 188 -21.47 5.47 -22.55
N MET A 189 -22.18 5.80 -21.46
CA MET A 189 -23.64 5.81 -21.44
C MET A 189 -24.23 6.83 -22.41
N ARG A 190 -23.73 8.07 -22.41
CA ARG A 190 -24.16 9.12 -23.35
C ARG A 190 -23.94 8.71 -24.82
N GLU A 191 -22.79 8.13 -25.14
CA GLU A 191 -22.50 7.62 -26.49
C GLU A 191 -23.45 6.47 -26.90
N LYS A 192 -23.79 5.57 -25.98
CA LYS A 192 -24.78 4.51 -26.23
C LYS A 192 -26.17 5.10 -26.49
N ASP A 193 -26.58 6.12 -25.74
CA ASP A 193 -27.88 6.77 -25.90
C ASP A 193 -27.97 7.58 -27.19
N GLU A 194 -26.89 8.28 -27.58
CA GLU A 194 -26.82 8.94 -28.90
C GLU A 194 -26.90 7.95 -30.05
N LYS A 195 -26.19 6.81 -29.97
CA LYS A 195 -26.28 5.74 -30.97
C LYS A 195 -27.71 5.18 -31.07
N LYS A 196 -28.40 4.99 -29.93
CA LYS A 196 -29.81 4.58 -29.90
C LYS A 196 -30.74 5.64 -30.53
N LYS A 197 -30.57 6.92 -30.22
CA LYS A 197 -31.35 8.03 -30.83
C LYS A 197 -31.13 8.09 -32.34
N LYS A 198 -29.89 8.00 -32.81
CA LYS A 198 -29.55 7.98 -34.25
C LYS A 198 -30.20 6.78 -34.97
N LYS A 199 -30.22 5.59 -34.35
CA LYS A 199 -30.93 4.42 -34.90
C LYS A 199 -32.44 4.65 -35.01
N LYS A 200 -33.10 5.15 -33.96
CA LYS A 200 -34.54 5.47 -33.99
C LYS A 200 -34.90 6.47 -35.09
N ILE A 201 -34.11 7.54 -35.25
CA ILE A 201 -34.32 8.55 -36.31
C ILE A 201 -34.18 7.92 -37.72
N LYS A 202 -33.24 6.99 -37.90
CA LYS A 202 -33.02 6.30 -39.19
C LYS A 202 -34.20 5.38 -39.52
N GLU A 203 -34.68 4.60 -38.55
CA GLU A 203 -35.86 3.74 -38.69
C GLU A 203 -37.12 4.53 -39.05
N GLU A 204 -37.34 5.66 -38.38
CA GLU A 204 -38.50 6.52 -38.64
C GLU A 204 -38.46 7.15 -40.06
N LYS A 205 -37.26 7.57 -40.51
CA LYS A 205 -37.05 8.05 -41.89
C LYS A 205 -37.32 6.96 -42.93
N ASP A 206 -36.89 5.73 -42.66
CA ASP A 206 -37.10 4.60 -43.57
C ASP A 206 -38.58 4.17 -43.62
N GLU A 207 -39.29 4.24 -42.49
CA GLU A 207 -40.72 3.99 -42.43
C GLU A 207 -41.52 5.06 -43.22
N LYS A 208 -41.16 6.34 -43.05
CA LYS A 208 -41.72 7.45 -43.84
C LYS A 208 -41.49 7.25 -45.34
N LYS A 209 -40.28 6.83 -45.76
CA LYS A 209 -39.98 6.46 -47.17
C LYS A 209 -40.84 5.29 -47.65
N ARG A 210 -40.99 4.23 -46.87
CA ARG A 210 -41.86 3.06 -47.20
C ARG A 210 -43.32 3.49 -47.37
N LYS A 211 -43.86 4.32 -46.46
CA LYS A 211 -45.22 4.89 -46.56
C LYS A 211 -45.39 5.73 -47.84
N ARG A 212 -44.41 6.57 -48.20
CA ARG A 212 -44.44 7.38 -49.45
C ARG A 212 -44.41 6.49 -50.71
N ARG A 213 -43.59 5.43 -50.74
CA ARG A 213 -43.55 4.44 -51.84
C ARG A 213 -44.89 3.70 -51.99
N ARG A 214 -45.51 3.27 -50.87
CA ARG A 214 -46.85 2.65 -50.87
C ARG A 214 -47.93 3.59 -51.42
N ARG A 215 -47.92 4.87 -51.02
CA ARG A 215 -48.83 5.91 -51.56
C ARG A 215 -48.64 6.12 -53.08
N LYS A 216 -47.40 6.19 -53.58
CA LYS A 216 -47.10 6.28 -55.02
C LYS A 216 -47.61 5.06 -55.80
N LYS A 217 -47.41 3.83 -55.28
CA LYS A 217 -47.95 2.59 -55.88
C LYS A 217 -49.50 2.61 -55.93
N LYS A 218 -50.17 3.03 -54.85
CA LYS A 218 -51.65 3.18 -54.82
C LYS A 218 -52.14 4.21 -55.86
N LYS A 219 -51.48 5.37 -55.99
CA LYS A 219 -51.82 6.38 -57.02
C LYS A 219 -51.64 5.84 -58.45
N LYS A 220 -50.54 5.11 -58.73
CA LYS A 220 -50.32 4.44 -60.04
C LYS A 220 -51.42 3.41 -60.35
N LYS A 221 -51.82 2.57 -59.38
CA LYS A 221 -52.93 1.61 -59.54
C LYS A 221 -54.26 2.32 -59.84
N LYS A 222 -54.59 3.43 -59.14
CA LYS A 222 -55.80 4.23 -59.42
C LYS A 222 -55.77 4.85 -60.84
N LYS A 223 -54.63 5.40 -61.30
CA LYS A 223 -54.49 5.91 -62.68
C LYS A 223 -54.67 4.82 -63.74
N LYS A 224 -54.11 3.61 -63.53
CA LYS A 224 -54.32 2.45 -64.43
C LYS A 224 -55.80 2.04 -64.48
N LYS A 225 -56.52 1.99 -63.35
CA LYS A 225 -57.97 1.72 -63.32
C LYS A 225 -58.78 2.78 -64.07
N LYS A 226 -58.46 4.08 -63.92
CA LYS A 226 -59.11 5.16 -64.68
C LYS A 226 -58.86 5.06 -66.19
N LYS A 227 -57.63 4.75 -66.63
CA LYS A 227 -57.32 4.52 -68.05
C LYS A 227 -58.08 3.31 -68.63
N LYS A 228 -58.17 2.20 -67.88
CA LYS A 228 -59.00 1.03 -68.28
C LYS A 228 -60.49 1.39 -68.41
N LYS A 229 -61.05 2.18 -67.47
CA LYS A 229 -62.44 2.67 -67.56
C LYS A 229 -62.67 3.60 -68.77
N LYS A 230 -61.72 4.50 -69.07
CA LYS A 230 -61.79 5.36 -70.28
C LYS A 230 -61.71 4.55 -71.58
N LYS A 231 -60.82 3.56 -71.68
CA LYS A 231 -60.77 2.64 -72.84
C LYS A 231 -62.07 1.84 -73.01
N LYS A 232 -62.68 1.36 -71.92
CA LYS A 232 -64.01 0.72 -71.97
C LYS A 232 -65.12 1.68 -72.43
N LYS A 233 -65.08 2.96 -72.04
CA LYS A 233 -66.06 3.98 -72.52
C LYS A 233 -65.86 4.36 -73.99
N LYS A 234 -64.62 4.44 -74.51
CA LYS A 234 -64.35 4.67 -75.94
C LYS A 234 -64.83 3.50 -76.82
N ARG A 235 -64.52 2.26 -76.41
CA ARG A 235 -65.04 1.05 -77.08
C ARG A 235 -66.57 0.93 -77.12
N LYS A 236 -67.29 1.63 -76.23
CA LYS A 236 -68.76 1.71 -76.25
C LYS A 236 -69.31 2.86 -77.11
N LYS A 237 -68.46 3.79 -77.55
CA LYS A 237 -68.82 4.91 -78.44
C LYS A 237 -68.45 4.66 -79.90
N GLU A 238 -67.50 3.76 -80.16
CA GLU A 238 -67.09 3.32 -81.51
C GLU A 238 -67.86 2.06 -81.97
N GLY A 239 -68.85 1.60 -81.21
CA GLY A 239 -69.71 0.45 -81.51
C GLY A 239 -71.18 0.83 -81.55
N ASN A 240 -71.46 2.02 -82.07
CA ASN A 240 -72.79 2.54 -82.40
C ASN A 240 -72.67 3.26 -83.74
#